data_AF-A0A9C8DEU3-F1
#
_entry.id   AF-A0A9C8DEU3-F1
#
_cell.length_a   1.000
_cell.length_b   1.000
_cell.length_c   1.000
_cell.angle_alpha   90.00
_cell.angle_beta   90.00
_cell.angle_gamma   90.00
#
_symmetry.space_group_name_H-M   'P 1'
#
loop_
_entity.id
_entity.type
_entity.pdbx_description
1 polymer ?
#
loop_
_entity_poly.entity_id
_entity_poly.type
_entity_poly.pdbx_seq_one_letter_code
_entity_poly.pdbx_strand_id
1 'polypeptide(L)'
;MKRQIREFFVLSRTVQAVFLQLDDFYHLPRVDQPDVMDYLHRLCKDLPLYFKVATLRHSTTLYADRDGQPIGAQERHDYQPINIDFAFTDFRRTANQNRKIFGEFAKLAGLQPDDIDSLFKGDGFYRLIMAGGGVPRDCLSLFLEALQGVADGDGRIGKDDVRIMSRANFERRIEELKQDSGGDEQAELIKGIYVLRKFCIDKRSNIMMVSEEMMQQEDDIRALLYRLLDYRIIHSAGAALTHKSSTGTYQAYAIDIGCYAHMRKLHGKFSEIDVADTAAREKMRSCPILTKEQLEELWKAAPDDAEVALRSEDEESG
;
A
#
# COMPACT_ATOMS: atom_id res chain seq x y z
N MET A 1 18.97 23.99 -25.55
CA MET A 1 17.60 23.60 -25.18
C MET A 1 16.74 24.74 -24.63
N LYS A 2 16.94 25.26 -23.40
CA LYS A 2 16.07 26.32 -22.82
C LYS A 2 15.81 27.54 -23.72
N ARG A 3 16.83 28.02 -24.44
CA ARG A 3 16.69 29.14 -25.40
C ARG A 3 15.67 28.82 -26.50
N GLN A 4 15.74 27.61 -27.06
CA GLN A 4 14.82 27.16 -28.11
C GLN A 4 13.39 27.00 -27.58
N ILE A 5 13.22 26.53 -26.35
CA ILE A 5 11.90 26.44 -25.71
C ILE A 5 11.31 27.83 -25.47
N ARG A 6 12.14 28.79 -25.01
CA ARG A 6 11.69 30.18 -24.86
C ARG A 6 11.26 30.79 -26.18
N GLU A 7 12.06 30.58 -27.22
CA GLU A 7 11.73 31.04 -28.58
C GLU A 7 10.44 30.40 -29.10
N PHE A 8 10.24 29.09 -28.86
CA PHE A 8 8.97 28.42 -29.15
C PHE A 8 7.78 29.12 -28.48
N PHE A 9 7.84 29.44 -27.19
CA PHE A 9 6.73 30.12 -26.50
C PHE A 9 6.53 31.57 -26.96
N VAL A 10 7.56 32.24 -27.46
CA VAL A 10 7.43 33.58 -28.08
C VAL A 10 6.74 33.50 -29.44
N LEU A 11 7.04 32.48 -30.23
CA LEU A 11 6.48 32.30 -31.57
C LEU A 11 5.09 31.63 -31.55
N SER A 12 4.84 30.78 -30.55
CA SER A 12 3.59 30.04 -30.38
C SER A 12 2.44 30.98 -30.04
N ARG A 13 1.40 30.98 -30.87
CA ARG A 13 0.16 31.74 -30.65
C ARG A 13 -0.94 30.93 -29.97
N THR A 14 -0.75 29.62 -29.82
CA THR A 14 -1.79 28.68 -29.38
C THR A 14 -1.40 27.94 -28.11
N VAL A 15 -0.14 27.51 -28.00
CA VAL A 15 0.36 26.81 -26.81
C VAL A 15 0.85 27.84 -25.80
N GLN A 16 0.15 27.93 -24.67
CA GLN A 16 0.47 28.84 -23.56
C GLN A 16 1.34 28.19 -22.49
N ALA A 17 1.25 26.86 -22.34
CA ALA A 17 2.03 26.08 -21.39
C ALA A 17 2.18 24.64 -21.87
N VAL A 18 3.19 23.95 -21.35
CA VAL A 18 3.38 22.50 -21.56
C VAL A 18 3.51 21.82 -20.20
N PHE A 19 2.81 20.69 -20.06
CA PHE A 19 2.91 19.82 -18.89
C PHE A 19 3.75 18.59 -19.23
N LEU A 20 4.88 18.44 -18.55
CA LEU A 20 5.72 17.25 -18.59
C LEU A 20 5.16 16.26 -17.58
N GLN A 21 4.69 15.10 -18.05
CA GLN A 21 4.18 14.04 -17.17
C GLN A 21 5.17 12.89 -17.22
N LEU A 22 5.70 12.53 -16.06
CA LEU A 22 6.54 11.35 -15.88
C LEU A 22 5.76 10.34 -15.07
N ASP A 23 5.52 9.19 -15.68
CA ASP A 23 4.90 8.06 -15.03
C ASP A 23 5.96 7.09 -14.51
N ASP A 24 5.60 6.32 -13.48
CA ASP A 24 6.44 5.29 -12.85
C ASP A 24 7.91 5.70 -12.57
N PHE A 25 8.10 6.90 -12.01
CA PHE A 25 9.42 7.47 -11.77
C PHE A 25 10.30 6.61 -10.84
N TYR A 26 9.69 5.78 -10.00
CA TYR A 26 10.35 4.84 -9.10
C TYR A 26 11.16 3.76 -9.83
N HIS A 27 10.93 3.52 -11.12
CA HIS A 27 11.76 2.59 -11.91
C HIS A 27 13.17 3.10 -12.17
N LEU A 28 13.42 4.40 -12.02
CA LEU A 28 14.78 4.93 -12.08
C LEU A 28 15.59 4.41 -10.89
N PRO A 29 16.87 4.05 -11.07
CA PRO A 29 17.74 3.72 -9.96
C PRO A 29 17.70 4.82 -8.90
N ARG A 30 17.51 4.44 -7.63
CA ARG A 30 17.29 5.40 -6.54
C ARG A 30 18.41 6.44 -6.40
N VAL A 31 19.62 6.06 -6.78
CA VAL A 31 20.81 6.94 -6.81
C VAL A 31 20.71 8.03 -7.88
N ASP A 32 20.00 7.80 -8.98
CA ASP A 32 19.88 8.73 -10.12
C ASP A 32 18.61 9.59 -10.03
N GLN A 33 17.61 9.16 -9.25
CA GLN A 33 16.33 9.86 -9.09
C GLN A 33 16.48 11.35 -8.74
N PRO A 34 17.33 11.78 -7.76
CA PRO A 34 17.51 13.20 -7.46
C PRO A 34 18.08 13.99 -8.64
N ASP A 35 19.01 13.41 -9.40
CA ASP A 35 19.67 14.07 -10.52
C ASP A 35 18.70 14.29 -11.70
N VAL A 36 17.86 13.29 -11.99
CA VAL A 36 16.78 13.43 -12.99
C VAL A 36 15.77 14.49 -12.56
N MET A 37 15.38 14.48 -11.28
CA MET A 37 14.45 15.47 -10.75
C MET A 37 15.04 16.89 -10.79
N ASP A 38 16.33 17.05 -10.47
CA ASP A 38 17.04 18.33 -10.56
C ASP A 38 17.01 18.87 -11.99
N TYR A 39 17.29 18.01 -12.98
CA TYR A 39 17.23 18.39 -14.38
C TYR A 39 15.83 18.87 -14.79
N LEU A 40 14.78 18.11 -14.44
CA LEU A 40 13.40 18.46 -14.75
C LEU A 40 12.97 19.77 -14.10
N HIS A 41 13.29 19.94 -12.82
CA HIS A 41 12.98 21.14 -12.08
C HIS A 41 13.71 22.35 -12.69
N ARG A 42 15.01 22.23 -12.95
CA ARG A 42 15.79 23.28 -13.61
C ARG A 42 15.24 23.57 -14.99
N LEU A 43 14.82 22.58 -15.77
CA LEU A 43 14.23 22.79 -17.09
C LEU A 43 12.95 23.63 -17.01
N CYS A 44 12.09 23.36 -16.03
CA CYS A 44 10.81 24.05 -15.89
C CYS A 44 10.94 25.49 -15.38
N LYS A 45 12.01 25.80 -14.66
CA LYS A 45 12.24 27.14 -14.10
C LYS A 45 12.29 28.23 -15.17
N ASP A 46 11.56 29.32 -14.94
CA ASP A 46 11.46 30.52 -15.80
C ASP A 46 10.91 30.27 -17.22
N LEU A 47 10.17 29.18 -17.39
CA LEU A 47 9.45 28.84 -18.61
C LEU A 47 8.02 28.42 -18.24
N PRO A 48 7.03 28.56 -19.15
CA PRO A 48 5.68 28.04 -18.93
C PRO A 48 5.65 26.51 -19.13
N LEU A 49 6.54 25.83 -18.41
CA LEU A 49 6.66 24.39 -18.31
C LEU A 49 6.33 23.99 -16.88
N TYR A 50 5.52 22.95 -16.73
CA TYR A 50 5.15 22.39 -15.44
C TYR A 50 5.39 20.89 -15.49
N PHE A 51 5.81 20.29 -14.37
CA PHE A 51 5.96 18.83 -14.31
C PHE A 51 4.89 18.22 -13.39
N LYS A 52 4.51 16.98 -13.69
CA LYS A 52 3.82 16.05 -12.80
C LYS A 52 4.62 14.75 -12.81
N VAL A 53 4.95 14.27 -11.62
CA VAL A 53 5.68 13.01 -11.44
C VAL A 53 4.76 12.07 -10.67
N ALA A 54 4.41 10.95 -11.30
CA ALA A 54 3.74 9.83 -10.64
C ALA A 54 4.80 8.83 -10.19
N THR A 55 4.71 8.41 -8.93
CA THR A 55 5.74 7.55 -8.33
C THR A 55 5.26 6.86 -7.06
N LEU A 56 5.99 5.85 -6.61
CA LEU A 56 5.81 5.23 -5.29
C LEU A 56 6.57 6.03 -4.23
N ARG A 57 5.86 6.44 -3.17
CA ARG A 57 6.37 7.42 -2.19
C ARG A 57 7.67 6.97 -1.52
N HIS A 58 7.72 5.73 -1.02
CA HIS A 58 8.85 5.29 -0.22
C HIS A 58 9.98 4.68 -1.05
N SER A 59 9.68 4.35 -2.30
CA SER A 59 10.65 3.88 -3.30
C SER A 59 11.28 5.03 -4.11
N THR A 60 10.97 6.28 -3.76
CA THR A 60 11.45 7.47 -4.49
C THR A 60 12.18 8.46 -3.60
N THR A 61 13.31 8.95 -4.07
CA THR A 61 14.07 10.06 -3.51
C THR A 61 14.11 11.21 -4.52
N LEU A 62 13.27 12.23 -4.34
CA LEU A 62 13.21 13.40 -5.24
C LEU A 62 14.20 14.51 -4.88
N TYR A 63 14.80 14.44 -3.69
CA TYR A 63 15.74 15.41 -3.15
C TYR A 63 16.85 14.69 -2.40
N ALA A 64 18.09 15.11 -2.61
CA ALA A 64 19.25 14.68 -1.84
C ALA A 64 20.16 15.87 -1.55
N ASP A 65 20.75 15.89 -0.37
CA ASP A 65 21.88 16.78 -0.06
C ASP A 65 23.17 15.97 -0.21
N ARG A 66 24.02 16.38 -1.16
CA ARG A 66 25.34 15.77 -1.39
C ARG A 66 26.40 16.81 -1.12
N ASP A 67 27.14 16.63 -0.02
CA ASP A 67 28.23 17.51 0.41
C ASP A 67 27.85 19.00 0.54
N GLY A 68 26.62 19.29 1.01
CA GLY A 68 26.10 20.64 1.16
C GLY A 68 25.54 21.24 -0.13
N GLN A 69 25.47 20.44 -1.20
CA GLN A 69 24.82 20.82 -2.44
C GLN A 69 23.43 20.16 -2.54
N PRO A 70 22.33 20.94 -2.50
CA PRO A 70 21.00 20.42 -2.73
C PRO A 70 20.82 20.00 -4.19
N ILE A 71 20.38 18.76 -4.41
CA ILE A 71 20.08 18.19 -5.72
C ILE A 71 18.64 17.69 -5.70
N GLY A 72 17.87 18.06 -6.73
CA GLY A 72 16.53 17.56 -6.97
C GLY A 72 15.47 18.64 -6.87
N ALA A 73 14.28 18.24 -6.42
CA ALA A 73 13.17 19.13 -6.11
C ALA A 73 12.76 18.90 -4.66
N GLN A 74 12.64 19.96 -3.87
CA GLN A 74 12.28 19.89 -2.46
C GLN A 74 10.76 20.01 -2.27
N GLU A 75 10.20 19.14 -1.42
CA GLU A 75 8.77 19.18 -1.09
C GLU A 75 8.38 20.54 -0.50
N ARG A 76 7.19 21.05 -0.87
CA ARG A 76 6.61 22.35 -0.45
C ARG A 76 7.30 23.59 -1.04
N HIS A 77 8.53 23.47 -1.51
CA HIS A 77 9.24 24.56 -2.18
C HIS A 77 9.09 24.46 -3.70
N ASP A 78 9.36 23.28 -4.25
CA ASP A 78 9.41 23.07 -5.70
C ASP A 78 8.22 22.24 -6.22
N TYR A 79 7.62 21.41 -5.37
CA TYR A 79 6.46 20.60 -5.72
C TYR A 79 5.52 20.36 -4.52
N GLN A 80 4.29 19.98 -4.82
CA GLN A 80 3.28 19.59 -3.83
C GLN A 80 2.89 18.12 -4.06
N PRO A 81 3.11 17.22 -3.11
CA PRO A 81 2.68 15.84 -3.25
C PRO A 81 1.16 15.74 -3.12
N ILE A 82 0.59 14.82 -3.90
CA ILE A 82 -0.81 14.42 -3.84
C ILE A 82 -0.82 12.91 -3.67
N ASN A 83 -1.23 12.43 -2.50
CA ASN A 83 -1.45 11.00 -2.28
C ASN A 83 -2.80 10.62 -2.91
N ILE A 84 -2.77 9.70 -3.87
CA ILE A 84 -3.97 9.22 -4.57
C ILE A 84 -4.66 8.13 -3.74
N ASP A 85 -3.88 7.31 -3.05
CA ASP A 85 -4.37 6.20 -2.24
C ASP A 85 -4.67 6.61 -0.80
N PHE A 86 -5.73 6.00 -0.25
CA PHE A 86 -6.13 6.19 1.13
C PHE A 86 -5.78 4.94 1.93
N ALA A 87 -5.03 5.14 3.01
CA ALA A 87 -4.69 4.08 3.96
C ALA A 87 -5.90 3.67 4.82
N PHE A 88 -5.80 2.55 5.52
CA PHE A 88 -6.82 2.09 6.49
C PHE A 88 -6.93 2.97 7.74
N THR A 89 -6.02 3.92 7.93
CA THR A 89 -6.07 4.93 9.00
C THR A 89 -7.42 5.67 9.09
N ASP A 90 -8.09 5.91 7.95
CA ASP A 90 -9.48 6.36 7.87
C ASP A 90 -10.28 5.47 6.90
N PHE A 91 -10.50 4.22 7.31
CA PHE A 91 -11.16 3.22 6.48
C PHE A 91 -12.55 3.65 5.99
N ARG A 92 -13.32 4.39 6.79
CA ARG A 92 -14.64 4.87 6.38
C ARG A 92 -14.55 5.83 5.19
N ARG A 93 -13.61 6.77 5.24
CA ARG A 93 -13.35 7.66 4.12
C ARG A 93 -12.90 6.89 2.88
N THR A 94 -12.00 5.92 3.05
CA THR A 94 -11.52 5.03 1.98
C THR A 94 -12.67 4.25 1.33
N ALA A 95 -13.53 3.63 2.12
CA ALA A 95 -14.69 2.88 1.64
C ALA A 95 -15.71 3.78 0.93
N ASN A 96 -15.99 4.96 1.48
CA ASN A 96 -16.89 5.93 0.86
C ASN A 96 -16.36 6.46 -0.47
N GLN A 97 -15.05 6.67 -0.58
CA GLN A 97 -14.43 7.07 -1.85
C GLN A 97 -14.53 5.97 -2.89
N ASN A 98 -14.21 4.73 -2.52
CA ASN A 98 -14.39 3.60 -3.42
C ASN A 98 -15.85 3.46 -3.84
N ARG A 99 -16.81 3.58 -2.92
CA ARG A 99 -18.25 3.55 -3.24
C ARG A 99 -18.64 4.60 -4.26
N LYS A 100 -18.12 5.82 -4.16
CA LYS A 100 -18.35 6.87 -5.17
C LYS A 100 -17.79 6.47 -6.54
N ILE A 101 -16.60 5.89 -6.59
CA ILE A 101 -15.99 5.40 -7.83
C ILE A 101 -16.86 4.30 -8.45
N PHE A 102 -17.28 3.29 -7.68
CA PHE A 102 -18.22 2.27 -8.13
C PHE A 102 -19.53 2.89 -8.63
N GLY A 103 -20.05 3.91 -7.95
CA GLY A 103 -21.25 4.64 -8.36
C GLY A 103 -21.10 5.37 -9.71
N GLU A 104 -19.93 5.91 -10.03
CA GLU A 104 -19.69 6.47 -11.37
C GLU A 104 -19.65 5.38 -12.45
N PHE A 105 -19.07 4.21 -12.16
CA PHE A 105 -19.15 3.06 -13.07
C PHE A 105 -20.59 2.53 -13.23
N ALA A 106 -21.39 2.53 -12.16
CA ALA A 106 -22.81 2.18 -12.20
C ALA A 106 -23.56 3.08 -13.19
N LYS A 107 -23.37 4.40 -13.12
CA LYS A 107 -23.97 5.35 -14.06
C LYS A 107 -23.59 5.05 -15.51
N LEU A 108 -22.32 4.75 -15.77
CA LEU A 108 -21.84 4.38 -17.11
C LEU A 108 -22.47 3.07 -17.61
N ALA A 109 -22.80 2.15 -16.70
CA ALA A 109 -23.51 0.91 -16.99
C ALA A 109 -25.04 1.07 -17.08
N GLY A 110 -25.57 2.30 -16.92
CA GLY A 110 -27.02 2.56 -16.94
C GLY A 110 -27.74 2.22 -15.64
N LEU A 111 -27.01 1.99 -14.54
CA LEU A 111 -27.53 1.72 -13.21
C LEU A 111 -27.54 3.00 -12.35
N GLN A 112 -28.34 3.02 -11.28
CA GLN A 112 -28.25 4.07 -10.27
C GLN A 112 -27.04 3.81 -9.35
N PRO A 113 -26.37 4.85 -8.84
CA PRO A 113 -25.24 4.67 -7.91
C PRO A 113 -25.56 3.81 -6.69
N ASP A 114 -26.79 3.92 -6.17
CA ASP A 114 -27.23 3.17 -4.99
C ASP A 114 -27.44 1.67 -5.28
N ASP A 115 -27.57 1.27 -6.54
CA ASP A 115 -27.71 -0.14 -6.93
C ASP A 115 -26.45 -0.94 -6.61
N ILE A 116 -25.29 -0.30 -6.48
CA ILE A 116 -24.02 -0.95 -6.11
C ILE A 116 -24.16 -1.68 -4.77
N ASP A 117 -24.83 -1.08 -3.77
CA ASP A 117 -24.96 -1.70 -2.46
C ASP A 117 -25.79 -2.99 -2.52
N SER A 118 -26.69 -3.12 -3.49
CA SER A 118 -27.49 -4.32 -3.70
C SER A 118 -26.69 -5.53 -4.19
N LEU A 119 -25.49 -5.30 -4.76
CA LEU A 119 -24.57 -6.34 -5.23
C LEU A 119 -23.81 -7.01 -4.07
N PHE A 120 -23.95 -6.50 -2.85
CA PHE A 120 -23.26 -7.02 -1.67
C PHE A 120 -24.25 -7.53 -0.62
N LYS A 121 -23.80 -8.48 0.20
CA LYS A 121 -24.54 -8.98 1.38
C LYS A 121 -23.69 -8.85 2.65
N GLY A 122 -24.32 -8.45 3.76
CA GLY A 122 -23.63 -8.16 5.01
C GLY A 122 -22.50 -7.14 4.81
N ASP A 123 -21.33 -7.37 5.41
CA ASP A 123 -20.17 -6.48 5.21
C ASP A 123 -19.29 -6.88 4.01
N GLY A 124 -19.87 -7.53 2.98
CA GLY A 124 -19.14 -7.94 1.77
C GLY A 124 -18.40 -6.78 1.10
N PHE A 125 -19.03 -5.60 1.02
CA PHE A 125 -18.39 -4.40 0.46
C PHE A 125 -17.16 -3.97 1.27
N TYR A 126 -17.27 -3.85 2.59
CA TYR A 126 -16.13 -3.48 3.43
C TYR A 126 -15.01 -4.54 3.36
N ARG A 127 -15.37 -5.82 3.30
CA ARG A 127 -14.39 -6.90 3.12
C ARG A 127 -13.66 -6.77 1.79
N LEU A 128 -14.38 -6.44 0.71
CA LEU A 128 -13.79 -6.18 -0.61
C LEU A 128 -12.80 -5.01 -0.56
N ILE A 129 -13.19 -3.88 0.05
CA ILE A 129 -12.30 -2.71 0.18
C ILE A 129 -11.04 -3.07 0.98
N MET A 130 -11.17 -3.86 2.04
CA MET A 130 -10.04 -4.34 2.82
C MET A 130 -9.12 -5.27 1.99
N ALA A 131 -9.68 -6.19 1.21
CA ALA A 131 -8.90 -7.05 0.31
C ALA A 131 -8.19 -6.28 -0.81
N GLY A 132 -8.81 -5.22 -1.32
CA GLY A 132 -8.20 -4.32 -2.29
C GLY A 132 -7.20 -3.33 -1.68
N GLY A 133 -6.89 -3.42 -0.38
CA GLY A 133 -5.98 -2.46 0.28
C GLY A 133 -6.51 -1.02 0.30
N GLY A 134 -7.80 -0.82 0.03
CA GLY A 134 -8.41 0.50 -0.14
C GLY A 134 -8.13 1.16 -1.50
N VAL A 135 -7.31 0.53 -2.35
CA VAL A 135 -6.92 1.07 -3.65
C VAL A 135 -8.02 0.80 -4.69
N PRO A 136 -8.55 1.83 -5.38
CA PRO A 136 -9.67 1.65 -6.29
C PRO A 136 -9.46 0.63 -7.40
N ARG A 137 -8.26 0.59 -7.99
CA ARG A 137 -7.92 -0.36 -9.06
C ARG A 137 -8.00 -1.81 -8.59
N ASP A 138 -7.44 -2.11 -7.41
CA ASP A 138 -7.46 -3.44 -6.84
C ASP A 138 -8.88 -3.82 -6.42
N CYS A 139 -9.62 -2.89 -5.81
CA CYS A 139 -11.01 -3.11 -5.41
C CYS A 139 -11.91 -3.43 -6.60
N LEU A 140 -11.72 -2.74 -7.74
CA LEU A 140 -12.46 -3.01 -8.98
C LEU A 140 -12.09 -4.37 -9.58
N SER A 141 -10.80 -4.70 -9.63
CA SER A 141 -10.33 -6.00 -10.14
C SER A 141 -10.92 -7.15 -9.32
N LEU A 142 -10.81 -7.05 -7.98
CA LEU A 142 -11.40 -8.02 -7.05
C LEU A 142 -12.93 -8.09 -7.16
N PHE A 143 -13.59 -6.95 -7.38
CA PHE A 143 -15.04 -6.92 -7.57
C PHE A 143 -15.46 -7.72 -8.80
N LEU A 144 -14.76 -7.54 -9.93
CA LEU A 144 -15.06 -8.28 -11.16
C LEU A 144 -14.85 -9.78 -10.99
N GLU A 145 -13.77 -10.20 -10.33
CA GLU A 145 -13.49 -11.60 -9.99
C GLU A 145 -14.58 -12.17 -9.07
N ALA A 146 -14.93 -11.45 -7.99
CA ALA A 146 -15.96 -11.88 -7.05
C ALA A 146 -17.34 -11.95 -7.69
N LEU A 147 -17.69 -10.99 -8.57
CA LEU A 147 -18.96 -10.95 -9.28
C LEU A 147 -19.13 -12.16 -10.21
N GLN A 148 -18.06 -12.57 -10.91
CA GLN A 148 -18.06 -13.79 -11.71
C GLN A 148 -18.25 -15.03 -10.84
N GLY A 149 -17.62 -15.08 -9.67
CA GLY A 149 -17.73 -16.21 -8.73
C GLY A 149 -19.13 -16.40 -8.13
N VAL A 150 -19.93 -15.33 -8.01
CA VAL A 150 -21.30 -15.39 -7.45
C VAL A 150 -22.40 -15.48 -8.51
N ALA A 151 -22.05 -15.47 -9.80
CA ALA A 151 -23.00 -15.43 -10.91
C ALA A 151 -23.97 -16.63 -10.94
N ASP A 152 -23.50 -17.82 -10.56
CA ASP A 152 -24.31 -19.05 -10.52
C ASP A 152 -25.10 -19.22 -9.21
N GLY A 153 -24.99 -18.26 -8.27
CA GLY A 153 -25.60 -18.30 -6.94
C GLY A 153 -26.63 -17.19 -6.69
N ASP A 154 -26.62 -16.62 -5.48
CA ASP A 154 -27.46 -15.47 -5.08
C ASP A 154 -27.07 -14.15 -5.80
N GLY A 155 -26.04 -14.15 -6.64
CA GLY A 155 -25.57 -12.97 -7.39
C GLY A 155 -24.96 -11.86 -6.52
N ARG A 156 -24.95 -12.02 -5.19
CA ARG A 156 -24.45 -11.03 -4.22
C ARG A 156 -23.18 -11.48 -3.54
N ILE A 157 -22.22 -10.56 -3.48
CA ILE A 157 -20.88 -10.74 -2.93
C ILE A 157 -20.92 -10.58 -1.39
N GLY A 158 -20.54 -11.63 -0.67
CA GLY A 158 -20.39 -11.65 0.78
C GLY A 158 -18.95 -11.74 1.25
N LYS A 159 -18.76 -11.85 2.57
CA LYS A 159 -17.44 -11.96 3.21
C LYS A 159 -16.65 -13.19 2.74
N ASP A 160 -17.32 -14.33 2.63
CA ASP A 160 -16.68 -15.59 2.23
C ASP A 160 -16.23 -15.56 0.77
N ASP A 161 -17.02 -14.95 -0.11
CA ASP A 161 -16.69 -14.80 -1.53
C ASP A 161 -15.37 -14.00 -1.69
N VAL A 162 -15.26 -12.88 -0.97
CA VAL A 162 -14.03 -12.06 -0.96
C VAL A 162 -12.86 -12.78 -0.31
N ARG A 163 -13.11 -13.54 0.77
CA ARG A 163 -12.08 -14.29 1.50
C ARG A 163 -11.36 -15.29 0.60
N ILE A 164 -12.09 -15.99 -0.28
CA ILE A 164 -11.49 -16.94 -1.22
C ILE A 164 -10.56 -16.20 -2.20
N MET A 165 -10.99 -15.04 -2.71
CA MET A 165 -10.21 -14.25 -3.68
C MET A 165 -9.00 -13.54 -3.06
N SER A 166 -9.06 -13.19 -1.77
CA SER A 166 -7.97 -12.46 -1.11
C SER A 166 -6.62 -13.18 -1.16
N ARG A 167 -6.61 -14.53 -1.13
CA ARG A 167 -5.39 -15.32 -1.24
C ARG A 167 -4.73 -15.14 -2.61
N ALA A 168 -5.48 -15.36 -3.69
CA ALA A 168 -4.96 -15.22 -5.05
C ALA A 168 -4.50 -13.77 -5.34
N ASN A 169 -5.16 -12.78 -4.74
CA ASN A 169 -4.72 -11.39 -4.84
C ASN A 169 -3.41 -11.13 -4.11
N PHE A 170 -3.24 -11.71 -2.92
CA PHE A 170 -1.99 -11.61 -2.18
C PHE A 170 -0.82 -12.29 -2.90
N GLU A 171 -1.05 -13.48 -3.47
CA GLU A 171 -0.07 -14.18 -4.31
C GLU A 171 0.33 -13.33 -5.53
N ARG A 172 -0.62 -12.65 -6.18
CA ARG A 172 -0.32 -11.71 -7.27
C ARG A 172 0.55 -10.54 -6.82
N ARG A 173 0.29 -9.94 -5.65
CA ARG A 173 1.13 -8.85 -5.09
C ARG A 173 2.55 -9.31 -4.79
N ILE A 174 2.73 -10.57 -4.35
CA ILE A 174 4.06 -11.15 -4.18
C ILE A 174 4.76 -11.29 -5.53
N GLU A 175 4.07 -11.74 -6.58
CA GLU A 175 4.67 -11.83 -7.92
C GLU A 175 4.99 -10.45 -8.52
N GLU A 176 4.14 -9.44 -8.32
CA GLU A 176 4.43 -8.03 -8.70
C GLU A 176 5.69 -7.53 -7.98
N LEU A 177 5.78 -7.76 -6.67
CA LEU A 177 6.96 -7.42 -5.87
C LEU A 177 8.23 -8.10 -6.42
N LYS A 178 8.15 -9.37 -6.80
CA LYS A 178 9.29 -10.13 -7.36
C LYS A 178 9.69 -9.64 -8.76
N GLN A 179 8.76 -9.12 -9.54
CA GLN A 179 9.08 -8.55 -10.86
C GLN A 179 9.76 -7.18 -10.73
N ASP A 180 9.36 -6.39 -9.73
CA ASP A 180 9.86 -5.04 -9.50
C ASP A 180 11.10 -4.95 -8.62
N SER A 181 11.42 -6.01 -7.87
CA SER A 181 12.64 -6.12 -7.04
C SER A 181 13.59 -7.15 -7.63
N GLY A 182 14.90 -6.96 -7.46
CA GLY A 182 15.91 -7.83 -8.03
C GLY A 182 16.97 -8.26 -7.02
N GLY A 183 17.50 -9.48 -7.18
CA GLY A 183 18.64 -9.98 -6.40
C GLY A 183 18.35 -10.04 -4.89
N ASP A 184 19.24 -9.45 -4.10
CA ASP A 184 19.20 -9.50 -2.63
C ASP A 184 17.97 -8.79 -2.05
N GLU A 185 17.51 -7.69 -2.67
CA GLU A 185 16.33 -6.95 -2.20
C GLU A 185 15.07 -7.82 -2.26
N GLN A 186 14.90 -8.59 -3.34
CA GLN A 186 13.77 -9.51 -3.47
C GLN A 186 13.79 -10.54 -2.33
N ALA A 187 14.94 -11.12 -2.03
CA ALA A 187 15.09 -12.11 -0.97
C ALA A 187 14.76 -11.52 0.41
N GLU A 188 15.24 -10.30 0.70
CA GLU A 188 14.93 -9.58 1.93
C GLU A 188 13.44 -9.28 2.07
N LEU A 189 12.79 -8.80 1.01
CA LEU A 189 11.37 -8.49 1.03
C LEU A 189 10.52 -9.75 1.27
N ILE A 190 10.78 -10.85 0.56
CA ILE A 190 10.06 -12.12 0.74
C ILE A 190 10.25 -12.65 2.17
N LYS A 191 11.47 -12.59 2.70
CA LYS A 191 11.76 -12.96 4.08
C LYS A 191 11.01 -12.07 5.09
N GLY A 192 10.93 -10.77 4.81
CA GLY A 192 10.12 -9.83 5.60
C GLY A 192 8.64 -10.19 5.61
N ILE A 193 8.06 -10.56 4.46
CA ILE A 193 6.66 -11.02 4.37
C ILE A 193 6.44 -12.21 5.31
N TYR A 194 7.32 -13.22 5.21
CA TYR A 194 7.26 -14.40 6.08
C TYR A 194 7.35 -14.04 7.57
N VAL A 195 8.33 -13.23 7.96
CA VAL A 195 8.57 -12.86 9.36
C VAL A 195 7.38 -12.10 9.95
N LEU A 196 6.84 -11.10 9.25
CA LEU A 196 5.74 -10.28 9.75
C LEU A 196 4.42 -11.08 9.79
N ARG A 197 4.19 -11.92 8.79
CA ARG A 197 3.07 -12.87 8.78
C ARG A 197 3.15 -13.81 9.98
N LYS A 198 4.32 -14.42 10.20
CA LYS A 198 4.57 -15.33 11.31
C LYS A 198 4.33 -14.65 12.65
N PHE A 199 4.86 -13.44 12.85
CA PHE A 199 4.62 -12.66 14.07
C PHE A 199 3.12 -12.47 14.33
N CYS A 200 2.36 -12.02 13.33
CA CYS A 200 0.93 -11.78 13.45
C CYS A 200 0.14 -13.06 13.75
N ILE A 201 0.47 -14.16 13.07
CA ILE A 201 -0.17 -15.47 13.30
C ILE A 201 0.13 -15.99 14.71
N ASP A 202 1.39 -15.98 15.14
CA ASP A 202 1.82 -16.48 16.45
C ASP A 202 1.21 -15.64 17.59
N LYS A 203 1.11 -14.32 17.39
CA LYS A 203 0.45 -13.40 18.33
C LYS A 203 -1.07 -13.31 18.16
N ARG A 204 -1.64 -14.04 17.19
CA ARG A 204 -3.09 -14.17 16.92
C ARG A 204 -3.78 -12.82 16.66
N SER A 205 -3.11 -11.93 15.93
CA SER A 205 -3.60 -10.59 15.59
C SER A 205 -3.25 -10.27 14.15
N ASN A 206 -4.14 -9.62 13.40
CA ASN A 206 -3.82 -9.07 12.07
C ASN A 206 -3.08 -7.73 12.15
N ILE A 207 -3.04 -7.11 13.33
CA ILE A 207 -2.37 -5.84 13.57
C ILE A 207 -1.09 -6.07 14.37
N MET A 208 -0.02 -5.40 13.95
CA MET A 208 1.22 -5.21 14.70
C MET A 208 1.44 -3.72 14.99
N MET A 209 1.92 -3.41 16.18
CA MET A 209 2.29 -2.06 16.60
C MET A 209 3.81 -1.89 16.52
N VAL A 210 4.29 -0.86 15.85
CA VAL A 210 5.72 -0.52 15.74
C VAL A 210 5.93 0.84 16.37
N SER A 211 6.93 1.00 17.24
CA SER A 211 7.16 2.29 17.90
C SER A 211 7.67 3.32 16.90
N GLU A 212 7.27 4.58 17.07
CA GLU A 212 7.81 5.70 16.28
C GLU A 212 9.33 5.83 16.46
N GLU A 213 9.83 5.48 17.64
CA GLU A 213 11.27 5.43 17.94
C GLU A 213 12.01 4.44 17.03
N MET A 214 11.52 3.20 16.92
CA MET A 214 12.09 2.18 16.04
C MET A 214 12.02 2.62 14.59
N MET A 215 10.89 3.21 14.16
CA MET A 215 10.76 3.78 12.83
C MET A 215 11.78 4.90 12.56
N GLN A 216 12.22 5.65 13.58
CA GLN A 216 13.19 6.73 13.42
C GLN A 216 14.64 6.24 13.45
N GLN A 217 14.95 5.32 14.35
CA GLN A 217 16.33 4.90 14.65
C GLN A 217 16.80 3.72 13.79
N GLU A 218 15.90 2.90 13.27
CA GLU A 218 16.23 1.67 12.56
C GLU A 218 15.89 1.79 11.07
N ASP A 219 16.86 2.32 10.30
CA ASP A 219 16.68 2.65 8.88
C ASP A 219 16.29 1.43 8.03
N ASP A 220 16.91 0.28 8.27
CA ASP A 220 16.66 -0.96 7.50
C ASP A 220 15.24 -1.49 7.74
N ILE A 221 14.78 -1.44 9.00
CA ILE A 221 13.43 -1.86 9.38
C ILE A 221 12.39 -0.91 8.79
N ARG A 222 12.63 0.40 8.90
CA ARG A 222 11.78 1.42 8.29
C ARG A 222 11.68 1.19 6.77
N ALA A 223 12.81 0.97 6.11
CA ALA A 223 12.88 0.73 4.67
C ALA A 223 12.08 -0.52 4.27
N LEU A 224 12.26 -1.63 5.00
CA LEU A 224 11.50 -2.87 4.81
C LEU A 224 10.00 -2.64 4.91
N LEU A 225 9.53 -2.06 6.03
CA LEU A 225 8.09 -1.83 6.25
C LEU A 225 7.49 -0.92 5.18
N TYR A 226 8.22 0.12 4.77
CA TYR A 226 7.80 1.03 3.72
C TYR A 226 7.71 0.37 2.35
N ARG A 227 8.65 -0.50 1.99
CA ARG A 227 8.56 -1.28 0.74
C ARG A 227 7.36 -2.22 0.78
N LEU A 228 7.09 -2.88 1.91
CA LEU A 228 5.92 -3.75 2.06
C LEU A 228 4.58 -2.98 2.05
N LEU A 229 4.56 -1.71 2.46
CA LEU A 229 3.41 -0.80 2.25
C LEU A 229 3.21 -0.47 0.77
N ASP A 230 4.29 -0.13 0.05
CA ASP A 230 4.24 0.22 -1.37
C ASP A 230 3.67 -0.96 -2.20
N TYR A 231 4.04 -2.19 -1.86
CA TYR A 231 3.49 -3.41 -2.49
C TYR A 231 2.16 -3.90 -1.88
N ARG A 232 1.60 -3.18 -0.90
CA ARG A 232 0.31 -3.50 -0.27
C ARG A 232 0.28 -4.90 0.36
N ILE A 233 1.43 -5.37 0.85
CA ILE A 233 1.58 -6.57 1.66
C ILE A 233 1.14 -6.28 3.11
N ILE A 234 1.43 -5.06 3.57
CA ILE A 234 0.90 -4.51 4.81
C ILE A 234 0.20 -3.18 4.53
N HIS A 235 -0.64 -2.75 5.47
CA HIS A 235 -1.46 -1.55 5.35
C HIS A 235 -1.33 -0.69 6.60
N SER A 236 -1.16 0.62 6.44
CA SER A 236 -1.19 1.55 7.58
C SER A 236 -2.62 1.64 8.12
N ALA A 237 -2.82 1.16 9.34
CA ALA A 237 -4.12 1.07 10.02
C ALA A 237 -4.31 2.16 11.08
N GLY A 238 -3.22 2.76 11.54
CA GLY A 238 -3.27 3.85 12.50
C GLY A 238 -1.89 4.47 12.72
N ALA A 239 -1.86 5.75 13.06
CA ALA A 239 -0.66 6.48 13.39
C ALA A 239 -0.87 7.25 14.69
N ALA A 240 0.25 7.60 15.34
CA ALA A 240 0.30 8.34 16.60
C ALA A 240 -0.56 7.72 17.72
N LEU A 241 -0.55 6.38 17.83
CA LEU A 241 -1.31 5.65 18.85
C LEU A 241 -0.50 5.48 20.14
N THR A 242 -1.18 5.43 21.28
CA THR A 242 -0.58 5.01 22.56
C THR A 242 -0.91 3.56 22.85
N HIS A 243 0.00 2.82 23.47
CA HIS A 243 -0.24 1.43 23.87
C HIS A 243 -0.71 1.34 25.33
N LYS A 244 -1.57 0.38 25.66
CA LYS A 244 -2.14 0.22 27.02
C LYS A 244 -1.13 -0.25 28.06
N SER A 245 -0.11 -0.97 27.61
CA SER A 245 0.89 -1.62 28.49
C SER A 245 2.32 -1.13 28.26
N SER A 246 2.51 -0.14 27.39
CA SER A 246 3.85 0.40 27.09
C SER A 246 3.78 1.89 26.83
N THR A 247 4.82 2.61 27.25
CA THR A 247 4.97 4.05 27.01
C THR A 247 5.43 4.32 25.59
N GLY A 248 5.16 5.54 25.10
CA GLY A 248 5.56 5.97 23.77
C GLY A 248 4.42 5.99 22.77
N THR A 249 4.79 6.31 21.54
CA THR A 249 3.88 6.48 20.41
C THR A 249 4.17 5.42 19.37
N TYR A 250 3.12 4.90 18.75
CA TYR A 250 3.17 3.75 17.87
C TYR A 250 2.39 3.97 16.57
N GLN A 251 2.87 3.33 15.52
CA GLN A 251 2.16 3.12 14.27
C GLN A 251 1.57 1.70 14.26
N ALA A 252 0.34 1.56 13.79
CA ALA A 252 -0.33 0.28 13.62
C ALA A 252 -0.31 -0.12 12.15
N TYR A 253 0.17 -1.34 11.89
CA TYR A 253 0.21 -1.96 10.58
C TYR A 253 -0.67 -3.20 10.58
N ALA A 254 -1.57 -3.30 9.61
CA ALA A 254 -2.34 -4.50 9.33
C ALA A 254 -1.61 -5.35 8.27
N ILE A 255 -1.45 -6.65 8.50
CA ILE A 255 -1.06 -7.55 7.41
C ILE A 255 -2.24 -7.73 6.44
N ASP A 256 -1.94 -7.92 5.16
CA ASP A 256 -2.98 -8.14 4.17
C ASP A 256 -3.89 -9.32 4.55
N ILE A 257 -5.18 -9.17 4.27
CA ILE A 257 -6.18 -10.20 4.55
C ILE A 257 -5.85 -11.54 3.88
N GLY A 258 -5.25 -11.52 2.69
CA GLY A 258 -4.82 -12.72 1.98
C GLY A 258 -3.71 -13.51 2.71
N CYS A 259 -3.04 -12.93 3.70
CA CYS A 259 -2.05 -13.63 4.52
C CYS A 259 -2.67 -14.65 5.48
N TYR A 260 -3.94 -14.50 5.86
CA TYR A 260 -4.52 -15.25 6.98
C TYR A 260 -5.97 -15.69 6.80
N ALA A 261 -6.78 -15.01 5.99
CA ALA A 261 -8.22 -15.22 6.00
C ALA A 261 -8.67 -16.58 5.44
N HIS A 262 -7.87 -17.21 4.57
CA HIS A 262 -8.12 -18.58 4.09
C HIS A 262 -7.73 -19.66 5.10
N MET A 263 -6.93 -19.35 6.12
CA MET A 263 -6.37 -20.34 7.05
C MET A 263 -7.44 -20.84 8.03
N ARG A 264 -7.97 -22.06 7.79
CA ARG A 264 -9.02 -22.65 8.65
C ARG A 264 -8.56 -22.83 10.10
N LYS A 265 -7.28 -23.13 10.31
CA LYS A 265 -6.68 -23.32 11.66
C LYS A 265 -6.80 -22.11 12.58
N LEU A 266 -7.01 -20.92 12.02
CA LEU A 266 -7.16 -19.67 12.75
C LEU A 266 -8.60 -19.38 13.20
N HIS A 267 -9.59 -20.13 12.70
CA HIS A 267 -10.99 -19.92 13.01
C HIS A 267 -11.26 -20.00 14.53
N GLY A 268 -11.82 -18.94 15.10
CA GLY A 268 -12.11 -18.82 16.54
C GLY A 268 -10.89 -18.64 17.44
N LYS A 269 -9.68 -18.59 16.90
CA LYS A 269 -8.42 -18.41 17.65
C LYS A 269 -7.69 -17.11 17.31
N PHE A 270 -8.04 -16.48 16.19
CA PHE A 270 -7.41 -15.27 15.69
C PHE A 270 -8.29 -14.05 15.98
N SER A 271 -7.72 -13.06 16.66
CA SER A 271 -8.40 -11.83 17.03
C SER A 271 -8.24 -10.81 15.91
N GLU A 272 -9.04 -10.97 14.86
CA GLU A 272 -9.03 -10.01 13.75
C GLU A 272 -9.63 -8.67 14.18
N ILE A 273 -8.86 -7.60 14.05
CA ILE A 273 -9.38 -6.24 14.14
C ILE A 273 -9.92 -5.85 12.78
N ASP A 274 -11.23 -5.70 12.71
CA ASP A 274 -11.90 -5.06 11.59
C ASP A 274 -11.62 -3.54 11.63
N VAL A 275 -10.83 -3.06 10.67
CA VAL A 275 -10.49 -1.62 10.56
C VAL A 275 -11.68 -0.74 10.23
N ALA A 276 -12.82 -1.32 9.81
CA ALA A 276 -14.07 -0.59 9.60
C ALA A 276 -14.80 -0.24 10.91
N ASP A 277 -14.49 -0.94 12.01
CA ASP A 277 -15.12 -0.74 13.30
C ASP A 277 -14.73 0.62 13.88
N THR A 278 -15.71 1.37 14.38
CA THR A 278 -15.50 2.63 15.14
C THR A 278 -14.55 2.47 16.33
N ALA A 279 -14.52 1.28 16.94
CA ALA A 279 -13.66 0.98 18.07
C ALA A 279 -12.29 0.43 17.64
N ALA A 280 -12.01 0.29 16.34
CA ALA A 280 -10.78 -0.33 15.84
C ALA A 280 -9.53 0.34 16.40
N ARG A 281 -9.47 1.68 16.38
CA ARG A 281 -8.34 2.44 16.94
C ARG A 281 -8.11 2.17 18.43
N GLU A 282 -9.17 2.01 19.21
CA GLU A 282 -9.06 1.70 20.64
C GLU A 282 -8.62 0.23 20.87
N LYS A 283 -9.11 -0.70 20.04
CA LYS A 283 -8.69 -2.11 20.06
C LYS A 283 -7.20 -2.26 19.71
N MET A 284 -6.71 -1.49 18.73
CA MET A 284 -5.30 -1.48 18.30
C MET A 284 -4.33 -1.12 19.43
N ARG A 285 -4.75 -0.35 20.44
CA ARG A 285 -3.90 0.05 21.58
C ARG A 285 -3.51 -1.10 22.50
N SER A 286 -4.08 -2.28 22.28
CA SER A 286 -3.78 -3.53 22.96
C SER A 286 -3.13 -4.57 22.04
N CYS A 287 -2.83 -4.20 20.79
CA CYS A 287 -2.24 -5.11 19.83
C CYS A 287 -0.76 -5.40 20.14
N PRO A 288 -0.27 -6.57 19.71
CA PRO A 288 1.12 -6.96 19.87
C PRO A 288 2.07 -5.88 19.33
N ILE A 289 3.06 -5.51 20.16
CA ILE A 289 4.17 -4.65 19.74
C ILE A 289 5.23 -5.54 19.10
N LEU A 290 5.64 -5.21 17.88
CA LEU A 290 6.79 -5.79 17.22
C LEU A 290 8.03 -4.99 17.66
N THR A 291 8.91 -5.62 18.44
CA THR A 291 10.20 -5.01 18.82
C THR A 291 11.31 -5.39 17.86
N LYS A 292 12.43 -4.67 17.90
CA LYS A 292 13.62 -4.97 17.09
C LYS A 292 14.14 -6.38 17.38
N GLU A 293 14.25 -6.73 18.66
CA GLU A 293 14.76 -8.03 19.10
C GLU A 293 13.88 -9.16 18.56
N GLN A 294 12.56 -9.00 18.65
CA GLN A 294 11.62 -9.99 18.11
C GLN A 294 11.72 -10.12 16.59
N LEU A 295 11.87 -9.00 15.87
CA LEU A 295 12.05 -9.02 14.43
C LEU A 295 13.35 -9.75 14.07
N GLU A 296 14.46 -9.43 14.73
CA GLU A 296 15.76 -10.07 14.50
C GLU A 296 15.76 -11.56 14.84
N GLU A 297 15.11 -11.95 15.94
CA GLU A 297 14.94 -13.36 16.33
C GLU A 297 14.17 -14.13 15.26
N LEU A 298 13.03 -13.59 14.82
CA LEU A 298 12.23 -14.20 13.75
C LEU A 298 12.98 -14.21 12.43
N TRP A 299 13.78 -13.18 12.14
CA TRP A 299 14.60 -13.11 10.92
C TRP A 299 15.70 -14.17 10.90
N LYS A 300 16.35 -14.41 12.04
CA LYS A 300 17.36 -15.48 12.18
C LYS A 300 16.73 -16.87 12.11
N ALA A 301 15.52 -17.03 12.66
CA ALA A 301 14.78 -18.29 12.64
C ALA A 301 14.05 -18.57 11.32
N ALA A 302 13.92 -17.56 10.45
CA ALA A 302 13.26 -17.73 9.16
C ALA A 302 14.09 -18.64 8.23
N PRO A 303 13.41 -19.52 7.48
CA PRO A 303 14.08 -20.49 6.61
C PRO A 303 14.84 -19.78 5.49
N ASP A 304 15.86 -20.47 4.96
CA ASP A 304 16.69 -19.96 3.85
C ASP A 304 15.84 -19.68 2.61
N ASP A 305 14.84 -20.55 2.33
CA ASP A 305 13.83 -20.35 1.30
C ASP A 305 12.49 -19.94 1.92
N ALA A 306 12.36 -18.64 2.19
CA ALA A 306 11.13 -18.07 2.74
C ALA A 306 9.94 -18.12 1.77
N GLU A 307 10.19 -18.18 0.45
CA GLU A 307 9.11 -18.29 -0.55
C GLU A 307 8.42 -19.65 -0.48
N VAL A 308 9.22 -20.73 -0.45
CA VAL A 308 8.69 -22.09 -0.29
C VAL A 308 7.97 -22.24 1.05
N ALA A 309 8.50 -21.66 2.12
CA ALA A 309 7.86 -21.71 3.43
C ALA A 309 6.51 -20.97 3.47
N LEU A 310 6.40 -19.82 2.81
CA LEU A 310 5.12 -19.13 2.67
C LEU A 310 4.07 -19.99 1.97
N ARG A 311 4.47 -20.70 0.90
CA ARG A 311 3.58 -21.61 0.15
C ARG A 311 3.20 -22.85 0.95
N SER A 312 4.14 -23.47 1.67
CA SER A 312 3.86 -24.68 2.45
C SER A 312 2.96 -24.42 3.65
N GLU A 313 3.11 -23.27 4.34
CA GLU A 313 2.19 -22.87 5.41
C GLU A 313 0.75 -22.71 4.90
N ASP A 314 0.57 -22.41 3.62
CA ASP A 314 -0.73 -22.29 2.96
C ASP A 314 -1.35 -23.62 2.57
N GLU A 315 -0.54 -24.61 2.21
CA GLU A 315 -0.98 -25.97 1.89
C GLU A 315 -1.39 -26.76 3.15
N GLU A 316 -0.64 -26.63 4.25
CA GLU A 316 -0.95 -27.26 5.53
C GLU A 316 -2.19 -26.66 6.23
N SER A 317 -2.66 -25.49 5.78
CA SER A 317 -3.79 -24.75 6.37
C SER A 317 -5.12 -24.90 5.61
N GLY A 318 -5.10 -25.64 4.49
CA GLY A 318 -6.26 -25.94 3.62
C GLY A 318 -7.22 -26.98 4.18
#